data_AF-A0A2D4HP71-F1
#
_entry.id   AF-A0A2D4HP71-F1
#
_cell.length_a   1.000
_cell.length_b   1.000
_cell.length_c   1.000
_cell.angle_alpha   90.00
_cell.angle_beta   90.00
_cell.angle_gamma   90.00
#
_symmetry.space_group_name_H-M   'P 1'
#
loop_
_entity.id
_entity.type
_entity.pdbx_description
1 polymer ?
#
loop_
_entity_poly.entity_id
_entity_poly.type
_entity_poly.pdbx_seq_one_letter_code
_entity_poly.pdbx_strand_id
1 'polypeptide(L)'
;CSMPSHSLEHQWHRLDVHQALKTYLSRTATFRKTEALFVSFQPSTQGHKVSSATIGTWLKATIVKAYEAQSLQVPRGIMARSTRSAATSAAWATQAPISDICRAATWASPS
;
A
#
# COMPACT_ATOMS: atom_id res chain seq x y z
N CYS A 1 -7.64 14.82 8.89
CA CYS A 1 -7.76 16.15 9.53
C CYS A 1 -7.20 17.20 8.57
N SER A 2 -7.84 18.37 8.43
CA SER A 2 -7.38 19.36 7.45
C SER A 2 -6.16 20.18 7.91
N MET A 3 -5.86 20.13 9.22
CA MET A 3 -4.86 20.97 9.87
C MET A 3 -4.17 20.17 10.99
N PRO A 4 -3.03 19.52 10.71
CA PRO A 4 -2.26 18.86 11.75
C PRO A 4 -1.65 19.89 12.71
N SER A 5 -1.77 19.64 14.00
CA SER A 5 -1.28 20.48 15.10
C SER A 5 -0.11 19.84 15.85
N HIS A 6 -0.03 18.51 15.84
CA HIS A 6 1.01 17.74 16.52
C HIS A 6 2.03 17.14 15.54
N SER A 7 3.28 16.90 15.97
CA SER A 7 4.35 16.34 15.12
C SER A 7 3.99 14.95 14.57
N LEU A 8 3.33 14.11 15.39
CA LEU A 8 2.81 12.81 14.95
C LEU A 8 1.70 12.93 13.91
N GLU A 9 0.81 13.92 14.04
CA GLU A 9 -0.23 14.16 13.04
C GLU A 9 0.38 14.51 11.69
N HIS A 10 1.43 15.35 11.67
CA HIS A 10 2.17 15.66 10.44
C HIS A 10 2.81 14.41 9.81
N GLN A 11 3.33 13.49 10.61
CA GLN A 11 3.85 12.21 10.12
C GLN A 11 2.74 11.30 9.59
N TRP A 12 1.64 11.15 10.31
CA TRP A 12 0.49 10.34 9.89
C TRP A 12 -0.20 10.89 8.64
N HIS A 13 -0.17 12.21 8.44
CA HIS A 13 -0.64 12.84 7.22
C HIS A 13 0.16 12.41 5.97
N ARG A 14 1.45 12.06 6.12
CA ARG A 14 2.25 11.47 5.04
C ARG A 14 1.87 10.02 4.74
N LEU A 15 1.12 9.38 5.64
CA LEU A 15 0.61 8.02 5.55
C LEU A 15 -0.90 7.99 5.26
N ASP A 16 -1.50 9.12 4.89
CA ASP A 16 -2.93 9.23 4.60
C ASP A 16 -3.28 8.54 3.27
N VAL A 17 -3.78 7.31 3.37
CA VAL A 17 -4.22 6.49 2.23
C VAL A 17 -5.33 7.17 1.45
N HIS A 18 -6.25 7.88 2.12
CA HIS A 18 -7.35 8.57 1.44
C HIS A 18 -6.83 9.69 0.55
N GLN A 19 -5.91 10.52 1.05
CA GLN A 19 -5.31 11.59 0.26
C GLN A 19 -4.41 11.05 -0.87
N ALA A 20 -3.71 9.94 -0.64
CA ALA A 20 -2.93 9.26 -1.66
C ALA A 20 -3.82 8.76 -2.81
N LEU A 21 -4.95 8.12 -2.49
CA LEU A 21 -5.92 7.63 -3.48
C LEU A 21 -6.59 8.77 -4.23
N LYS A 22 -6.99 9.85 -3.54
CA LYS A 22 -7.56 11.05 -4.17
C LYS A 22 -6.59 11.64 -5.20
N THR A 23 -5.32 11.79 -4.80
CA THR A 23 -4.26 12.27 -5.70
C THR A 23 -4.07 11.35 -6.90
N TYR A 24 -4.07 10.03 -6.69
CA TYR A 24 -3.95 9.05 -7.77
C TYR A 24 -5.12 9.14 -8.76
N LEU A 25 -6.36 9.23 -8.26
CA LEU A 25 -7.54 9.39 -9.10
C LEU A 25 -7.47 10.67 -9.93
N SER A 26 -7.12 11.80 -9.32
CA SER A 26 -6.95 13.07 -10.04
C SER A 26 -5.87 12.99 -11.12
N ARG A 27 -4.72 12.36 -10.83
CA ARG A 27 -3.61 12.22 -11.79
C ARG A 27 -3.91 11.27 -12.95
N THR A 28 -4.76 10.27 -12.73
CA THR A 28 -5.13 9.28 -13.75
C THR A 28 -6.40 9.63 -14.50
N ALA A 29 -7.13 10.66 -14.08
CA ALA A 29 -8.45 11.02 -14.62
C ALA A 29 -8.45 11.25 -16.14
N THR A 30 -7.43 11.91 -16.67
CA THR A 30 -7.38 12.33 -18.09
C THR A 30 -7.25 11.18 -19.08
N PHE A 31 -6.77 10.01 -18.63
CA PHE A 31 -6.50 8.87 -19.51
C PHE A 31 -7.15 7.57 -19.05
N ARG A 32 -7.90 7.58 -17.94
CA ARG A 32 -8.60 6.41 -17.40
C ARG A 32 -9.69 5.94 -18.37
N LYS A 33 -9.76 4.62 -18.57
CA LYS A 33 -10.75 3.94 -19.44
C LYS A 33 -11.57 2.89 -18.70
N THR A 34 -11.46 2.82 -17.37
CA THR A 34 -12.10 1.79 -16.53
C THR A 34 -12.35 2.29 -15.11
N GLU A 35 -13.36 1.71 -14.47
CA GLU A 35 -13.69 1.91 -13.05
C GLU A 35 -12.72 1.19 -12.09
N ALA A 36 -11.84 0.32 -12.60
CA ALA A 36 -10.86 -0.35 -11.74
C ALA A 36 -9.90 0.65 -11.09
N LEU A 37 -9.70 0.58 -9.76
CA LEU A 37 -8.91 1.57 -9.03
C LEU A 37 -7.54 1.84 -9.67
N PHE A 38 -6.75 0.80 -9.93
CA PHE A 38 -5.44 0.93 -10.55
C PHE A 38 -5.50 0.74 -12.07
N VAL A 39 -4.93 1.70 -12.80
CA VAL A 39 -4.82 1.71 -14.25
C VAL A 39 -3.37 1.75 -14.72
N SER A 40 -3.13 1.20 -15.91
CA SER A 40 -1.82 1.20 -16.55
C SER A 40 -1.47 2.61 -17.05
N PHE A 41 -0.19 2.97 -16.93
CA PHE A 41 0.41 4.17 -17.51
C PHE A 41 1.34 3.84 -18.69
N GLN A 42 1.43 2.58 -19.10
CA GLN A 42 2.26 2.17 -20.22
C GLN A 42 1.61 2.62 -21.54
N PRO A 43 2.35 3.18 -22.51
CA PRO A 43 1.76 3.79 -23.72
C PRO A 43 0.73 2.91 -24.45
N SER A 44 1.00 1.62 -24.62
CA SER A 44 0.13 0.68 -25.33
C SER A 44 -1.14 0.26 -24.55
N THR A 45 -1.11 0.34 -23.22
CA THR A 45 -2.22 -0.10 -22.36
C THR A 45 -2.76 1.02 -21.47
N GLN A 46 -2.40 2.27 -21.76
CA GLN A 46 -2.72 3.41 -20.92
C GLN A 46 -4.22 3.52 -20.66
N GLY A 47 -4.58 3.65 -19.38
CA GLY A 47 -5.96 3.77 -18.93
C GLY A 47 -6.68 2.47 -18.65
N HIS A 48 -6.13 1.32 -19.02
CA HIS A 48 -6.74 0.01 -18.79
C HIS A 48 -6.42 -0.52 -17.40
N LYS A 49 -7.26 -1.43 -16.89
CA LYS A 49 -7.07 -2.11 -15.62
C LYS A 49 -5.74 -2.88 -15.61
N VAL A 50 -4.97 -2.76 -14.53
CA VAL A 50 -3.76 -3.58 -14.33
C VAL A 50 -4.08 -4.95 -13.73
N SER A 51 -3.24 -5.93 -14.03
CA SER A 51 -3.32 -7.26 -13.45
C SER A 51 -2.87 -7.28 -11.98
N SER A 52 -3.29 -8.31 -11.23
CA SER A 52 -2.78 -8.57 -9.87
C SER A 52 -1.26 -8.80 -9.86
N ALA A 53 -0.71 -9.43 -10.91
CA ALA A 53 0.72 -9.62 -11.07
C ALA A 53 1.47 -8.29 -11.20
N THR A 54 0.95 -7.36 -12.00
CA THR A 54 1.51 -6.00 -12.15
C THR A 54 1.52 -5.26 -10.82
N ILE A 55 0.41 -5.30 -10.08
CA ILE A 55 0.32 -4.69 -8.74
C ILE A 55 1.35 -5.34 -7.80
N GLY A 56 1.49 -6.66 -7.83
CA GLY A 56 2.49 -7.37 -7.03
C GLY A 56 3.93 -6.96 -7.36
N THR A 57 4.25 -6.70 -8.64
CA THR A 57 5.55 -6.17 -9.06
C THR A 57 5.76 -4.74 -8.56
N TRP A 58 4.76 -3.87 -8.66
CA TRP A 58 4.83 -2.51 -8.12
C TRP A 58 5.07 -2.52 -6.61
N LEU A 59 4.35 -3.35 -5.85
CA LEU A 59 4.54 -3.49 -4.41
C LEU A 59 5.98 -3.89 -4.05
N LYS A 60 6.52 -4.92 -4.72
CA LYS A 60 7.92 -5.33 -4.51
C LYS A 60 8.88 -4.18 -4.82
N ALA A 61 8.71 -3.52 -5.96
CA ALA A 61 9.57 -2.39 -6.35
C ALA A 61 9.49 -1.23 -5.36
N THR A 62 8.30 -0.93 -4.83
CA THR A 62 8.10 0.12 -3.82
C THR A 62 8.81 -0.23 -2.51
N ILE A 63 8.74 -1.49 -2.05
CA ILE A 63 9.46 -1.93 -0.85
C ILE A 63 10.97 -1.76 -1.07
N VAL A 64 11.50 -2.27 -2.19
CA VAL A 64 12.93 -2.14 -2.54
C VAL A 64 13.35 -0.67 -2.50
N LYS A 65 12.63 0.21 -3.18
CA LYS A 65 12.91 1.65 -3.20
C LYS A 65 12.88 2.30 -1.82
N ALA A 66 11.98 1.86 -0.94
CA ALA A 66 11.88 2.41 0.42
C ALA A 66 13.09 2.04 1.30
N TYR A 67 13.68 0.85 1.11
CA TYR A 67 14.92 0.45 1.77
C TYR A 67 16.11 1.20 1.18
N GLU A 68 16.20 1.29 -0.15
CA GLU A 68 17.27 2.03 -0.84
C GLU A 68 17.29 3.52 -0.46
N ALA A 69 16.12 4.15 -0.38
CA ALA A 69 16.00 5.56 0.03
C ALA A 69 16.45 5.82 1.48
N GLN A 70 16.51 4.78 2.32
CA GLN A 70 17.01 4.84 3.69
C GLN A 70 18.45 4.29 3.80
N SER A 71 19.11 3.99 2.68
CA SER A 71 20.43 3.36 2.64
C SER A 71 20.51 2.05 3.42
N LEU A 72 19.39 1.31 3.49
CA LEU A 72 19.28 0.02 4.18
C LEU A 72 19.43 -1.14 3.18
N GLN A 73 19.95 -2.27 3.66
CA GLN A 73 20.03 -3.48 2.85
C GLN A 73 18.63 -4.03 2.56
N VAL A 74 18.34 -4.27 1.27
CA VAL A 74 17.08 -4.85 0.81
C VAL A 74 16.99 -6.32 1.25
N PRO A 75 15.91 -6.73 1.95
CA PRO A 75 15.70 -8.12 2.32
C PRO A 75 15.63 -9.07 1.11
N ARG A 76 16.16 -10.28 1.25
CA ARG A 76 16.01 -11.34 0.23
C ARG A 76 14.57 -11.87 0.26
N GLY A 77 14.04 -12.22 -0.91
CA GLY A 77 12.74 -12.90 -1.02
C GLY A 77 11.51 -12.04 -0.77
N ILE A 78 11.57 -10.72 -0.99
CA ILE A 78 10.40 -9.84 -0.86
C ILE A 78 9.28 -10.30 -1.80
N MET A 79 8.10 -10.53 -1.23
CA MET A 79 6.87 -10.84 -1.95
C MET A 79 5.86 -9.71 -1.75
N ALA A 80 4.87 -9.61 -2.65
CA ALA A 80 3.76 -8.69 -2.44
C ALA A 80 3.02 -8.94 -1.10
N ARG A 81 2.97 -10.21 -0.67
CA ARG A 81 2.38 -10.61 0.63
C ARG A 81 3.21 -10.21 1.85
N SER A 82 4.48 -9.82 1.68
CA SER A 82 5.34 -9.36 2.78
C SER A 82 4.74 -8.14 3.49
N THR A 83 4.03 -7.27 2.77
CA THR A 83 3.31 -6.13 3.36
C THR A 83 2.25 -6.58 4.37
N ARG A 84 1.48 -7.62 4.02
CA ARG A 84 0.46 -8.18 4.91
C ARG A 84 1.08 -8.82 6.14
N SER A 85 2.15 -9.60 5.96
CA SER A 85 2.89 -10.21 7.08
C SER A 85 3.42 -9.15 8.05
N ALA A 86 4.06 -8.10 7.53
CA ALA A 86 4.57 -7.00 8.35
C ALA A 86 3.44 -6.27 9.11
N ALA A 87 2.31 -6.00 8.45
CA ALA A 87 1.16 -5.34 9.08
C ALA A 87 0.56 -6.20 10.22
N THR A 88 0.40 -7.50 10.01
CA THR A 88 -0.11 -8.40 11.07
C THR A 88 0.86 -8.52 12.23
N SER A 89 2.17 -8.59 11.97
CA SER A 89 3.20 -8.63 13.02
C SER A 89 3.25 -7.33 13.81
N ALA A 90 3.10 -6.18 13.15
CA ALA A 90 3.02 -4.89 13.82
C ALA A 90 1.78 -4.79 14.72
N ALA A 91 0.60 -5.19 14.22
CA ALA A 91 -0.63 -5.19 15.00
C ALA A 91 -0.53 -6.12 16.23
N TRP A 92 0.08 -7.29 16.06
CA TRP A 92 0.37 -8.19 17.17
C TRP A 92 1.33 -7.58 18.19
N ALA A 93 2.41 -6.95 17.73
CA ALA A 93 3.37 -6.26 18.60
C ALA A 93 2.75 -5.09 19.39
N THR A 94 1.72 -4.44 18.83
CA THR A 94 0.91 -3.42 19.53
C THR A 94 -0.22 -4.01 20.38
N GLN A 95 -0.23 -5.32 20.62
CA GLN A 95 -1.22 -6.03 21.43
C GLN A 95 -2.67 -5.88 20.93
N ALA A 96 -2.86 -5.74 19.62
CA ALA A 96 -4.20 -5.75 19.05
C ALA A 96 -4.87 -7.12 19.27
N PRO A 97 -6.19 -7.17 19.54
CA PRO A 97 -6.90 -8.43 19.71
C PRO A 97 -6.75 -9.35 18.49
N ILE A 98 -6.51 -10.64 18.72
CA ILE A 98 -6.32 -11.60 17.62
C ILE A 98 -7.53 -11.68 16.70
N SER A 99 -8.75 -11.53 17.24
CA SER A 99 -10.00 -11.46 16.47
C SER A 99 -10.01 -10.28 15.49
N ASP A 100 -9.49 -9.13 15.90
CA ASP A 100 -9.40 -7.93 15.07
C ASP A 100 -8.34 -8.10 13.98
N ILE A 101 -7.20 -8.70 14.32
CA ILE A 101 -6.15 -9.04 13.35
C ILE A 101 -6.68 -10.02 12.30
N CYS A 102 -7.34 -11.11 12.72
CA CYS A 102 -7.94 -12.08 11.80
C CYS A 102 -9.01 -11.44 10.92
N ARG A 103 -9.90 -10.61 11.49
CA ARG A 103 -10.92 -9.87 10.73
C ARG A 103 -10.29 -8.95 9.68
N ALA A 104 -9.31 -8.14 10.06
CA ALA A 104 -8.62 -7.21 9.15
C ALA A 104 -7.82 -7.95 8.07
N ALA A 105 -7.22 -9.09 8.43
CA ALA A 105 -6.52 -9.96 7.50
C ALA A 105 -7.47 -10.84 6.67
N THR A 106 -8.78 -10.88 6.91
CA THR A 106 -9.70 -11.83 6.26
C THR A 106 -9.31 -13.31 6.48
N TRP A 107 -8.82 -13.65 7.68
CA TRP A 107 -8.58 -15.03 8.12
C TRP A 107 -9.79 -15.59 8.86
N ALA A 108 -10.14 -16.84 8.58
CA ALA A 108 -11.26 -17.53 9.24
C ALA A 108 -10.93 -17.91 10.70
N SER A 109 -9.67 -18.21 10.99
CA SER A 109 -9.18 -18.51 12.33
C SER A 109 -7.73 -18.02 12.50
N PRO A 110 -7.29 -17.75 13.73
CA PRO A 110 -5.87 -17.87 14.05
C PRO A 110 -5.49 -19.35 13.86
N SER A 111 -4.38 -19.60 13.20
CA SER A 111 -3.88 -20.96 12.92
C SER A 111 -3.78 -21.83 14.16
#